data_AF-A0A960PTU2-F1
#
_entry.id   AF-A0A960PTU2-F1
#
_cell.length_a   1.000
_cell.length_b   1.000
_cell.length_c   1.000
_cell.angle_alpha   90.00
_cell.angle_beta   90.00
_cell.angle_gamma   90.00
#
_symmetry.space_group_name_H-M   'P 1'
#
loop_
_entity.id
_entity.type
_entity.pdbx_description
1 polymer ?
#
loop_
_entity_poly.entity_id
_entity_poly.type
_entity_poly.pdbx_seq_one_letter_code
_entity_poly.pdbx_strand_id
1 'polypeptide(L)'
;MTERGAGGLRSSKVLHGSAWILVGIALHSVLGFAFWFLGSKVASSSSVGRAAALYTAIQFVNYASGLGLTVALARFAVDGSDEADALLGWGILATIASSFVFGSAYLVVADTPATRLVSVSVGAWMLFCVYTAGTSV
;
A
#
# COMPACT_ATOMS: atom_id res chain seq x y z
N MET A 1 -22.89 -4.64 -38.59
CA MET A 1 -23.34 -3.49 -37.78
C MET A 1 -22.95 -3.65 -36.30
N THR A 2 -21.81 -4.29 -36.01
CA THR A 2 -21.48 -4.83 -34.67
C THR A 2 -20.22 -4.24 -34.02
N GLU A 3 -19.36 -3.53 -34.76
CA GLU A 3 -18.10 -3.00 -34.21
C GLU A 3 -18.23 -1.62 -33.53
N ARG A 4 -19.16 -0.76 -33.98
CA ARG A 4 -19.37 0.57 -33.39
C ARG A 4 -20.00 0.53 -31.99
N GLY A 5 -20.85 -0.46 -31.70
CA GLY A 5 -21.48 -0.63 -30.39
C GLY A 5 -20.53 -1.15 -29.31
N ALA A 6 -19.62 -2.07 -29.67
CA ALA A 6 -18.64 -2.63 -28.75
C ALA A 6 -17.61 -1.58 -28.28
N GLY A 7 -17.22 -0.65 -29.16
CA GLY A 7 -16.32 0.47 -28.83
C GLY A 7 -16.91 1.44 -27.80
N GLY A 8 -18.18 1.82 -27.97
CA GLY A 8 -18.87 2.73 -27.04
C GLY A 8 -19.05 2.13 -25.63
N LEU A 9 -19.41 0.84 -25.56
CA LEU A 9 -19.57 0.13 -24.28
C LEU A 9 -18.24 -0.06 -23.54
N ARG A 10 -17.14 -0.34 -24.27
CA ARG A 10 -15.79 -0.42 -23.69
C ARG A 10 -15.31 0.94 -23.18
N SER A 11 -15.50 2.01 -23.97
CA SER A 11 -15.14 3.37 -23.57
C SER A 11 -15.90 3.83 -22.32
N SER A 12 -17.19 3.49 -22.21
CA SER A 12 -18.00 3.80 -21.03
C SER A 12 -17.52 3.08 -19.76
N LYS A 13 -17.19 1.78 -19.86
CA LYS A 13 -16.64 1.01 -18.73
C LYS A 13 -15.27 1.51 -18.27
N VAL A 14 -14.38 1.85 -19.21
CA VAL A 14 -13.06 2.41 -18.89
C VAL A 14 -13.20 3.77 -18.21
N LEU A 15 -14.09 4.65 -18.71
CA LEU A 15 -14.34 5.95 -18.10
C LEU A 15 -14.92 5.80 -16.69
N HIS A 16 -15.88 4.90 -16.49
CA HIS A 16 -16.48 4.61 -15.20
C HIS A 16 -15.46 4.04 -14.20
N GLY A 17 -14.65 3.06 -14.62
CA GLY A 17 -13.58 2.49 -13.78
C GLY A 17 -12.51 3.52 -13.42
N SER A 18 -12.09 4.34 -14.37
CA SER A 18 -11.11 5.41 -14.14
C SER A 18 -11.65 6.49 -13.19
N ALA A 19 -12.94 6.84 -13.30
CA ALA A 19 -13.59 7.77 -12.38
C ALA A 19 -13.55 7.26 -10.94
N TRP A 20 -13.81 5.97 -10.71
CA TRP A 20 -13.71 5.36 -9.38
C TRP A 20 -12.29 5.35 -8.83
N ILE A 21 -11.28 5.07 -9.66
CA ILE A 21 -9.87 5.17 -9.26
C ILE A 21 -9.53 6.60 -8.83
N LEU A 22 -9.97 7.60 -9.60
CA LEU A 22 -9.75 9.02 -9.27
C LEU A 22 -10.43 9.41 -7.96
N VAL A 23 -11.64 8.94 -7.70
CA VAL A 23 -12.33 9.16 -6.43
C VAL A 23 -11.53 8.57 -5.27
N GLY A 24 -11.01 7.35 -5.42
CA GLY A 24 -10.15 6.72 -4.41
C GLY A 24 -8.87 7.52 -4.13
N ILE A 25 -8.19 7.98 -5.18
CA ILE A 25 -6.97 8.81 -5.06
C ILE A 25 -7.28 10.15 -4.39
N ALA A 26 -8.38 10.81 -4.78
CA ALA A 26 -8.80 12.08 -4.20
C ALA A 26 -9.12 11.92 -2.72
N LEU A 27 -9.88 10.88 -2.35
CA LEU A 27 -10.21 10.58 -0.97
C LEU A 27 -8.95 10.29 -0.15
N HIS A 28 -8.05 9.44 -0.65
CA HIS A 28 -6.78 9.14 0.00
C HIS A 28 -5.95 10.40 0.25
N SER A 29 -5.86 11.29 -0.75
CA SER A 29 -5.10 12.53 -0.66
C SER A 29 -5.67 13.49 0.38
N VAL A 30 -7.00 13.65 0.41
CA VAL A 30 -7.69 14.51 1.38
C VAL A 30 -7.52 13.98 2.80
N LEU A 31 -7.70 12.67 3.00
CA LEU A 31 -7.56 12.04 4.32
C LEU A 31 -6.11 12.09 4.82
N GLY A 32 -5.14 11.79 3.95
CA GLY A 32 -3.72 11.89 4.27
C GLY A 32 -3.30 13.31 4.63
N PHE A 33 -3.78 14.30 3.87
CA PHE A 33 -3.57 15.71 4.20
C PHE A 33 -4.18 16.08 5.55
N ALA A 34 -5.44 15.70 5.79
CA ALA A 34 -6.12 16.00 7.05
C ALA A 34 -5.40 15.38 8.26
N PHE A 35 -4.93 14.14 8.13
CA PHE A 35 -4.13 13.46 9.15
C PHE A 35 -2.85 14.23 9.48
N TRP A 36 -2.04 14.58 8.47
CA TRP A 36 -0.78 15.29 8.68
C TRP A 36 -0.99 16.71 9.19
N PHE A 37 -2.00 17.41 8.67
CA PHE A 37 -2.38 18.74 9.12
C PHE A 37 -2.78 18.72 10.60
N LEU A 38 -3.68 17.83 10.99
CA LEU A 38 -4.12 17.71 12.37
C LEU A 38 -2.96 17.29 13.29
N GLY A 39 -2.13 16.33 12.85
CA GLY A 39 -0.93 15.91 13.54
C GLY A 39 0.03 17.06 13.85
N SER A 40 0.24 17.97 12.88
CA SER A 40 1.05 19.18 13.07
C SER A 40 0.49 20.17 14.10
N LYS A 41 -0.82 20.12 14.37
CA LYS A 41 -1.48 21.02 15.33
C LYS A 41 -1.49 20.45 16.75
N VAL A 42 -1.52 19.12 16.90
CA VAL A 42 -1.69 18.46 18.21
C VAL A 42 -0.41 17.84 18.76
N ALA A 43 0.56 17.50 17.90
CA ALA A 43 1.81 16.86 18.31
C ALA A 43 3.00 17.83 18.21
N SER A 44 4.06 17.55 18.97
CA SER A 44 5.31 18.31 18.89
C SER A 44 6.02 18.05 17.55
N SER A 45 6.81 19.02 17.08
CA SER A 45 7.58 18.90 15.83
C SER A 45 8.51 17.68 15.82
N SER A 46 9.05 17.31 16.98
CA SER A 46 9.86 16.09 17.14
C SER A 46 9.05 14.82 16.87
N SER A 47 7.82 14.73 17.40
CA SER A 47 6.96 13.56 17.18
C SER A 47 6.50 13.46 15.73
N VAL A 48 6.13 14.59 15.11
CA VAL A 48 5.77 14.64 13.69
C VAL A 48 6.95 14.22 12.80
N GLY A 49 8.17 14.68 13.11
CA GLY A 49 9.38 14.28 12.39
C GLY A 49 9.68 12.78 12.48
N ARG A 50 9.52 12.17 13.67
CA ARG A 50 9.69 10.72 13.86
C ARG A 50 8.62 9.92 13.12
N ALA A 51 7.38 10.40 13.13
CA ALA A 51 6.29 9.78 12.37
C ALA A 51 6.55 9.83 10.86
N ALA A 52 7.02 10.98 10.34
CA ALA A 52 7.36 11.12 8.93
C ALA A 52 8.53 10.20 8.53
N ALA A 53 9.55 10.08 9.38
CA ALA A 53 10.66 9.15 9.16
C ALA A 53 10.20 7.69 9.10
N LEU A 54 9.30 7.28 10.01
CA LEU A 54 8.70 5.95 9.99
C LEU A 54 7.86 5.72 8.73
N TYR A 55 7.06 6.70 8.34
CA TYR A 55 6.28 6.63 7.11
C TYR A 55 7.16 6.44 5.88
N THR A 56 8.25 7.21 5.75
CA THR A 56 9.22 7.03 4.66
C THR A 56 9.88 5.66 4.70
N ALA A 57 10.23 5.15 5.88
CA ALA A 57 10.78 3.81 6.04
C ALA A 57 9.80 2.72 5.57
N ILE A 58 8.52 2.84 5.92
CA ILE A 58 7.46 1.94 5.45
C ILE A 58 7.37 1.96 3.93
N GLN A 59 7.40 3.16 3.32
CA GLN A 59 7.35 3.26 1.85
C GLN A 59 8.57 2.62 1.19
N PHE A 60 9.76 2.80 1.76
CA PHE A 60 10.96 2.11 1.29
C PHE A 60 10.80 0.59 1.34
N VAL A 61 10.35 0.05 2.47
CA VAL A 61 10.13 -1.40 2.62
C VAL A 61 9.07 -1.89 1.63
N ASN A 62 7.96 -1.17 1.49
CA ASN A 62 6.91 -1.48 0.53
C ASN A 62 7.44 -1.59 -0.91
N TYR A 63 8.26 -0.63 -1.35
CA TYR A 63 8.90 -0.71 -2.67
C TYR A 63 9.80 -1.94 -2.82
N ALA A 64 10.46 -2.39 -1.75
CA ALA A 64 11.30 -3.59 -1.77
C ALA A 64 10.49 -4.89 -1.70
N SER A 65 9.35 -4.90 -1.01
CA SER A 65 8.57 -6.11 -0.70
C SER A 65 7.31 -6.28 -1.55
N GLY A 66 6.86 -5.28 -2.30
CA GLY A 66 5.61 -5.33 -3.06
C GLY A 66 5.55 -6.36 -4.19
N LEU A 67 6.69 -6.99 -4.55
CA LEU A 67 6.85 -8.09 -5.53
C LEU A 67 6.16 -7.89 -6.91
N GLY A 68 5.72 -6.68 -7.24
CA GLY A 68 4.99 -6.38 -8.48
C GLY A 68 3.52 -6.80 -8.47
N LEU A 69 2.91 -7.03 -7.30
CA LEU A 69 1.52 -7.47 -7.17
C LEU A 69 0.53 -6.54 -7.90
N THR A 70 0.73 -5.22 -7.82
CA THR A 70 -0.09 -4.23 -8.54
C THR A 70 -0.06 -4.40 -10.06
N VAL A 71 1.08 -4.82 -10.62
CA VAL A 71 1.24 -5.13 -12.04
C VAL A 71 0.54 -6.45 -12.40
N ALA A 72 0.64 -7.46 -11.53
CA ALA A 72 -0.07 -8.72 -11.71
C ALA A 72 -1.59 -8.51 -11.67
N LEU A 73 -2.09 -7.72 -10.71
CA LEU A 73 -3.49 -7.34 -10.59
C LEU A 73 -3.99 -6.65 -11.86
N ALA A 74 -3.25 -5.67 -12.37
CA ALA A 74 -3.62 -4.98 -13.61
C ALA A 74 -3.68 -5.90 -14.85
N ARG A 75 -2.91 -7.01 -14.85
CA ARG A 75 -2.86 -7.97 -15.97
C ARG A 75 -3.92 -9.06 -15.86
N PHE A 76 -4.15 -9.57 -14.67
CA PHE A 76 -4.94 -10.79 -14.46
C PHE A 76 -6.31 -10.55 -13.82
N ALA A 77 -6.60 -9.36 -13.27
CA ALA A 77 -7.90 -9.10 -12.64
C ALA A 77 -9.11 -9.09 -13.60
N VAL A 78 -8.88 -9.12 -14.91
CA VAL A 78 -9.95 -9.20 -15.93
C VAL A 78 -10.24 -10.67 -16.31
N ASP A 79 -9.33 -11.58 -15.98
CA ASP A 79 -9.49 -13.01 -16.19
C ASP A 79 -10.21 -13.61 -14.96
N GLY A 80 -11.48 -13.96 -15.11
CA GLY A 80 -12.32 -14.48 -14.01
C GLY A 80 -12.24 -16.00 -13.83
N SER A 81 -11.10 -16.60 -14.17
CA SER A 81 -10.86 -18.03 -13.97
C SER A 81 -10.43 -18.34 -12.53
N ASP A 82 -10.84 -19.49 -12.00
CA ASP A 82 -10.47 -19.93 -10.64
C ASP A 82 -8.93 -19.98 -10.44
N GLU A 83 -8.19 -20.27 -11.52
CA GLU A 83 -6.73 -20.30 -11.53
C GLU A 83 -6.13 -18.89 -11.37
N ALA A 84 -6.71 -17.87 -12.01
CA ALA A 84 -6.28 -16.48 -11.89
C ALA A 84 -6.55 -15.93 -10.48
N ASP A 85 -7.70 -16.27 -9.89
CA ASP A 85 -8.05 -15.93 -8.51
C ASP A 85 -7.10 -16.61 -7.51
N ALA A 86 -6.77 -17.89 -7.73
CA ALA A 86 -5.80 -18.61 -6.90
C ALA A 86 -4.40 -17.98 -6.98
N LEU A 87 -3.93 -17.64 -8.19
CA LEU A 87 -2.65 -16.98 -8.40
C LEU A 87 -2.60 -15.59 -7.76
N LEU A 88 -3.69 -14.82 -7.84
CA LEU A 88 -3.81 -13.54 -7.17
C LEU A 88 -3.76 -13.69 -5.64
N GLY A 89 -4.48 -14.67 -5.09
CA GLY A 89 -4.45 -14.99 -3.67
C GLY A 89 -3.06 -15.38 -3.18
N TRP A 90 -2.35 -16.23 -3.93
CA TRP A 90 -0.96 -16.57 -3.63
C TRP A 90 -0.01 -15.37 -3.75
N GLY A 91 -0.24 -14.49 -4.72
CA GLY A 91 0.49 -13.23 -4.86
C GLY A 91 0.32 -12.32 -3.64
N ILE A 92 -0.90 -12.17 -3.15
CA ILE A 92 -1.22 -11.42 -1.92
C ILE A 92 -0.47 -12.04 -0.72
N LEU A 93 -0.55 -13.36 -0.53
CA LEU A 93 0.12 -14.04 0.57
C LEU A 93 1.66 -13.90 0.48
N ALA A 94 2.22 -14.02 -0.72
CA ALA A 94 3.65 -13.83 -0.95
C ALA A 94 4.09 -12.40 -0.62
N THR A 95 3.31 -11.38 -0.99
CA THR A 95 3.57 -9.98 -0.65
C THR A 95 3.44 -9.71 0.85
N ILE A 96 2.48 -10.32 1.54
CA ILE A 96 2.40 -10.22 3.00
C ILE A 96 3.65 -10.83 3.63
N ALA A 97 4.03 -12.05 3.22
CA ALA A 97 5.20 -12.74 3.75
C ALA A 97 6.50 -11.95 3.48
N SER A 98 6.69 -11.41 2.27
CA SER A 98 7.85 -10.59 1.95
C SER A 98 7.87 -9.31 2.79
N SER A 99 6.74 -8.61 2.97
CA SER A 99 6.69 -7.39 3.78
C SER A 99 7.04 -7.64 5.24
N PHE A 100 6.68 -8.79 5.80
CA PHE A 100 7.15 -9.20 7.12
C PHE A 100 8.66 -9.44 7.14
N VAL A 101 9.22 -10.16 6.16
CA VAL A 101 10.66 -10.44 6.08
C VAL A 101 11.48 -9.16 5.91
N PHE A 102 11.14 -8.31 4.94
CA PHE A 102 11.85 -7.06 4.67
C PHE A 102 11.62 -6.03 5.78
N GLY A 103 10.42 -5.93 6.34
CA GLY A 103 10.14 -5.05 7.47
C GLY A 103 10.93 -5.44 8.73
N SER A 104 10.99 -6.74 9.02
CA SER A 104 11.82 -7.29 10.10
C SER A 104 13.29 -7.01 9.88
N ALA A 105 13.80 -7.30 8.68
CA ALA A 105 15.20 -7.06 8.33
C ALA A 105 15.55 -5.57 8.43
N TYR A 106 14.67 -4.68 7.95
CA TYR A 106 14.86 -3.24 8.07
C TYR A 106 14.96 -2.79 9.53
N LEU A 107 14.06 -3.25 10.40
CA LEU A 107 14.08 -2.86 11.82
C LEU A 107 15.31 -3.40 12.58
N VAL A 108 15.88 -4.53 12.15
CA VAL A 108 17.13 -5.07 12.71
C VAL A 108 18.36 -4.27 12.26
N VAL A 109 18.37 -3.80 11.00
CA VAL A 109 19.52 -3.12 10.40
C VAL A 109 19.51 -1.60 10.67
N ALA A 110 18.34 -0.97 10.66
CA ALA A 110 18.20 0.48 10.74
C ALA A 110 18.14 0.97 12.20
N ASP A 111 19.24 1.54 12.71
CA ASP A 111 19.30 2.12 14.06
C ASP A 111 19.05 3.64 14.08
N THR A 112 17.80 4.05 13.90
CA THR A 112 17.37 5.45 13.94
C THR A 112 16.55 5.76 15.20
N PRO A 113 16.45 7.03 15.65
CA PRO A 113 15.57 7.40 16.77
C PRO A 113 14.09 7.07 16.54
N ALA A 114 13.68 6.92 15.28
CA ALA A 114 12.32 6.58 14.90
C ALA A 114 12.10 5.06 14.95
N THR A 115 13.01 4.25 14.41
CA THR A 115 12.93 2.77 14.48
C THR A 115 13.11 2.25 15.90
N ARG A 116 13.93 2.92 16.74
CA ARG A 116 14.06 2.58 18.17
C ARG A 116 12.76 2.68 18.97
N LEU A 117 11.79 3.49 18.54
CA LEU A 117 10.46 3.50 19.20
C LEU A 117 9.72 2.19 19.04
N VAL A 118 9.99 1.52 17.94
CA VAL A 118 9.18 0.41 17.43
C VAL A 118 9.85 -0.91 17.73
N SER A 119 11.18 -0.94 17.77
CA SER A 119 11.97 -2.13 18.08
C SER A 119 12.00 -2.51 19.57
N VAL A 120 11.68 -1.58 20.48
CA VAL A 120 11.64 -1.85 21.93
C VAL A 120 10.39 -2.63 22.39
N SER A 121 9.35 -2.71 21.56
CA SER A 121 8.10 -3.40 21.89
C SER A 121 7.68 -4.33 20.77
N VAL A 122 7.46 -5.61 21.10
CA VAL A 122 6.96 -6.62 20.15
C VAL A 122 5.63 -6.16 19.53
N GLY A 123 4.77 -5.49 20.29
CA GLY A 123 3.50 -4.97 19.78
C GLY A 123 3.69 -3.86 18.75
N ALA A 124 4.63 -2.94 18.97
CA ALA A 124 4.93 -1.87 18.02
C ALA A 124 5.60 -2.43 16.76
N TRP A 125 6.51 -3.40 16.92
CA TRP A 125 7.18 -4.11 15.84
C TRP A 125 6.19 -4.84 14.94
N MET A 126 5.24 -5.57 15.54
CA MET A 126 4.15 -6.22 14.80
C MET A 126 3.26 -5.20 14.10
N LEU A 127 2.93 -4.09 14.75
CA LEU A 127 2.15 -3.01 14.13
C LEU A 127 2.84 -2.43 12.89
N PHE A 128 4.16 -2.24 12.94
CA PHE A 128 4.95 -1.78 11.80
C PHE A 128 4.90 -2.78 10.64
N CYS A 129 5.11 -4.08 10.92
CA CYS A 129 5.07 -5.11 9.89
C CYS A 129 3.68 -5.28 9.29
N VAL A 130 2.64 -5.27 10.12
CA VAL A 130 1.22 -5.35 9.67
C VAL A 130 0.85 -4.13 8.84
N TYR A 131 1.21 -2.93 9.26
CA TYR A 131 0.95 -1.72 8.49
C TYR A 131 1.68 -1.74 7.14
N THR A 132 2.96 -2.13 7.14
CA THR A 132 3.76 -2.25 5.91
C THR A 132 3.17 -3.28 4.95
N ALA A 133 2.81 -4.47 5.46
CA ALA A 133 2.13 -5.50 4.69
C ALA A 133 0.83 -4.96 4.09
N GLY A 134 -0.02 -4.32 4.90
CA GLY A 134 -1.28 -3.71 4.45
C GLY A 134 -1.11 -2.62 3.39
N THR A 135 -0.01 -1.85 3.41
CA THR A 135 0.28 -0.87 2.35
C THR A 135 0.91 -1.45 1.09
N SER A 136 1.36 -2.71 1.14
CA SER A 136 2.02 -3.39 0.02
C SER A 136 1.06 -4.17 -0.89
N VAL A 137 -0.14 -4.43 -0.40
CA VAL A 137 -1.23 -5.11 -1.13
C VAL A 137 -2.20 -4.07 -1.66
#